data_AF-A0A1V5T9N3-F1
#
_entry.id   AF-A0A1V5T9N3-F1
#
_cell.length_a   1.000
_cell.length_b   1.000
_cell.length_c   1.000
_cell.angle_alpha   90.00
_cell.angle_beta   90.00
_cell.angle_gamma   90.00
#
_symmetry.space_group_name_H-M   'P 1'
#
loop_
_entity.id
_entity.type
_entity.pdbx_description
1 polymer ?
#
loop_
_entity_poly.entity_id
_entity_poly.type
_entity_poly.pdbx_seq_one_letter_code
_entity_poly.pdbx_strand_id
1 'polypeptide(L)'
;MREIARGPEGLRRELFRETARKMGIHEAIVEKDFWVCAILEVLFSSSEWKTKFVFKGGTSLSKAYGLIERFSEDIDLILDWRELGFLNDEPWKPESNTQKDRFVKDMNPITTSYLRESFVPSFQRELTNCLGPLVQAESHDDGVRIRYPGIFANPAILSWILLEIGPLAGWTPQEKKTITPYAYRYFSAKFKNPSSSVTVITAERTFWEKATIL
;
A
#
# COMPACT_ATOMS: atom_id res chain seq x y z
N MET A 1 -1.96 13.01 7.77
CA MET A 1 -2.23 13.18 6.33
C MET A 1 -3.71 13.44 6.08
N ARG A 2 -4.61 12.83 6.87
CA ARG A 2 -6.08 13.04 6.86
C ARG A 2 -6.56 14.49 6.65
N GLU A 3 -6.04 15.48 7.37
CA GLU A 3 -6.47 16.88 7.21
C GLU A 3 -6.16 17.45 5.83
N ILE A 4 -4.99 17.13 5.26
CA ILE A 4 -4.61 17.54 3.90
C ILE A 4 -5.48 16.81 2.87
N ALA A 5 -5.72 15.51 3.08
CA ALA A 5 -6.56 14.69 2.19
C ALA A 5 -8.00 15.22 2.11
N ARG A 6 -8.60 15.54 3.26
CA ARG A 6 -9.95 16.10 3.38
C ARG A 6 -10.02 17.62 3.13
N GLY A 7 -8.86 18.27 3.08
CA GLY A 7 -8.75 19.70 2.88
C GLY A 7 -9.14 20.12 1.45
N PRO A 8 -9.29 21.44 1.23
CA PRO A 8 -9.62 21.97 -0.09
C PRO A 8 -8.54 21.59 -1.11
N GLU A 9 -8.96 21.39 -2.36
CA GLU A 9 -8.04 21.03 -3.45
C GLU A 9 -6.88 22.02 -3.60
N GLY A 10 -7.14 23.33 -3.43
CA GLY A 10 -6.12 24.37 -3.52
C GLY A 10 -4.95 24.18 -2.55
N LEU A 11 -5.23 23.72 -1.32
CA LEU A 11 -4.19 23.38 -0.33
C LEU A 11 -3.31 22.23 -0.81
N ARG A 12 -3.93 21.17 -1.34
CA ARG A 12 -3.21 20.00 -1.88
C ARG A 12 -2.38 20.40 -3.11
N ARG A 13 -2.96 21.17 -4.03
CA ARG A 13 -2.31 21.66 -5.24
C ARG A 13 -1.06 22.46 -4.93
N GLU A 14 -1.14 23.42 -4.01
CA GLU A 14 0.00 24.24 -3.60
C GLU A 14 1.10 23.38 -2.96
N LEU A 15 0.73 22.52 -1.99
CA LEU A 15 1.66 21.65 -1.29
C LEU A 15 2.43 20.72 -2.24
N PHE A 16 1.72 20.05 -3.14
CA PHE A 16 2.33 19.10 -4.07
C PHE A 16 3.22 19.80 -5.09
N ARG A 17 2.79 20.96 -5.62
CA ARG A 17 3.60 21.76 -6.55
C ARG A 17 4.90 22.25 -5.93
N GLU A 18 4.84 22.82 -4.72
CA GLU A 18 6.05 23.33 -4.07
C GLU A 18 7.01 22.21 -3.65
N THR A 19 6.47 21.05 -3.27
CA THR A 19 7.27 19.85 -2.99
C THR A 19 7.95 19.34 -4.25
N ALA A 20 7.21 19.22 -5.35
CA ALA A 20 7.71 18.77 -6.64
C ALA A 20 8.83 19.68 -7.15
N ARG A 21 8.65 21.01 -7.03
CA ARG A 21 9.68 22.01 -7.37
C ARG A 21 10.96 21.84 -6.55
N LYS A 22 10.85 21.59 -5.24
CA LYS A 22 12.03 21.35 -4.37
C LYS A 22 12.74 20.03 -4.70
N MET A 23 12.01 19.04 -5.17
CA MET A 23 12.55 17.72 -5.52
C MET A 23 13.02 17.60 -6.98
N GLY A 24 12.64 18.53 -7.85
CA GLY A 24 12.93 18.43 -9.28
C GLY A 24 12.19 17.29 -9.99
N ILE A 25 11.00 16.92 -9.51
CA ILE A 25 10.15 15.85 -10.09
C ILE A 25 8.77 16.40 -10.47
N HIS A 26 7.98 15.61 -11.19
CA HIS A 26 6.62 16.00 -11.61
C HIS A 26 5.61 15.99 -10.44
N GLU A 27 4.66 16.92 -10.40
CA GLU A 27 3.68 17.06 -9.30
C GLU A 27 2.83 15.82 -9.07
N ALA A 28 2.39 15.16 -10.15
CA ALA A 28 1.66 13.91 -10.09
C ALA A 28 2.38 12.79 -9.31
N ILE A 29 3.73 12.79 -9.30
CA ILE A 29 4.53 11.82 -8.52
C ILE A 29 4.39 12.11 -7.02
N VAL A 30 4.48 13.39 -6.63
CA VAL A 30 4.32 13.82 -5.24
C VAL A 30 2.89 13.60 -4.76
N GLU A 31 1.91 13.91 -5.60
CA GLU A 31 0.50 13.67 -5.29
C GLU A 31 0.25 12.18 -5.02
N LYS A 32 0.69 11.31 -5.93
CA LYS A 32 0.49 9.86 -5.77
C LYS A 32 1.24 9.31 -4.56
N ASP A 33 2.46 9.77 -4.29
CA ASP A 33 3.21 9.44 -3.08
C ASP A 33 2.44 9.81 -1.80
N PHE A 34 1.82 10.99 -1.75
CA PHE A 34 1.00 11.40 -0.63
C PHE A 34 -0.18 10.45 -0.42
N TRP A 35 -0.89 10.08 -1.49
CA TRP A 35 -2.04 9.17 -1.40
C TRP A 35 -1.63 7.76 -0.99
N VAL A 36 -0.48 7.24 -1.47
CA VAL A 36 0.09 5.97 -1.00
C VAL A 36 0.31 6.01 0.51
N CYS A 37 0.96 7.05 1.03
CA CYS A 37 1.20 7.17 2.47
C CYS A 37 -0.10 7.32 3.27
N ALA A 38 -1.08 8.07 2.75
CA ALA A 38 -2.38 8.26 3.40
C ALA A 38 -3.21 6.96 3.43
N ILE A 39 -3.18 6.16 2.37
CA ILE A 39 -3.89 4.86 2.32
C ILE A 39 -3.23 3.85 3.26
N LEU A 40 -1.89 3.77 3.26
CA LEU A 40 -1.13 2.94 4.21
C LEU A 40 -1.38 3.39 5.66
N GLU A 41 -1.55 4.70 5.90
CA GLU A 41 -2.00 5.20 7.20
C GLU A 41 -3.32 4.55 7.58
N VAL A 42 -4.36 4.63 6.76
CA VAL A 42 -5.68 4.06 7.09
C VAL A 42 -5.57 2.56 7.35
N LEU A 43 -4.91 1.83 6.45
CA LEU A 43 -4.77 0.38 6.52
C LEU A 43 -4.08 -0.10 7.81
N PHE A 44 -3.00 0.58 8.24
CA PHE A 44 -2.18 0.14 9.38
C PHE A 44 -2.41 0.92 10.69
N SER A 45 -3.15 2.02 10.69
CA SER A 45 -3.37 2.83 11.91
C SER A 45 -4.74 2.62 12.55
N SER A 46 -5.78 2.31 11.77
CA SER A 46 -7.15 2.36 12.25
C SER A 46 -8.00 1.30 11.56
N SER A 47 -7.94 0.06 12.02
CA SER A 47 -8.78 -1.02 11.48
C SER A 47 -8.62 -2.35 12.19
N GLU A 48 -9.58 -3.24 11.94
CA GLU A 48 -9.45 -4.70 12.03
C GLU A 48 -8.34 -5.28 11.11
N TRP A 49 -7.83 -4.49 10.15
CA TRP A 49 -6.90 -4.91 9.09
C TRP A 49 -5.42 -4.78 9.47
N LYS A 50 -5.09 -3.94 10.47
CA LYS A 50 -3.71 -3.65 10.88
C LYS A 50 -2.87 -4.91 11.16
N THR A 51 -3.50 -5.96 11.65
CA THR A 51 -2.85 -7.24 11.98
C THR A 51 -3.09 -8.32 10.92
N LYS A 52 -3.83 -8.00 9.85
CA LYS A 52 -4.20 -8.92 8.76
C LYS A 52 -3.39 -8.69 7.50
N PHE A 53 -2.59 -7.62 7.44
CA PHE A 53 -1.69 -7.33 6.32
C PHE A 53 -0.25 -7.10 6.76
N VAL A 54 0.68 -7.46 5.88
CA VAL A 54 2.09 -7.10 5.97
C VAL A 54 2.54 -6.44 4.66
N PHE A 55 3.19 -5.28 4.78
CA PHE A 55 3.73 -4.56 3.64
C PHE A 55 5.02 -5.23 3.13
N LYS A 56 5.19 -5.35 1.83
CA LYS A 56 6.39 -5.97 1.25
C LYS A 56 6.81 -5.32 -0.07
N GLY A 57 7.71 -6.00 -0.77
CA GLY A 57 8.06 -5.66 -2.15
C GLY A 57 8.94 -4.43 -2.25
N GLY A 58 9.14 -3.94 -3.47
CA GLY A 58 10.09 -2.85 -3.69
C GLY A 58 9.57 -1.48 -3.25
N THR A 59 8.25 -1.29 -3.13
CA THR A 59 7.68 -0.07 -2.53
C THR A 59 8.05 0.03 -1.05
N SER A 60 8.09 -1.11 -0.35
CA SER A 60 8.56 -1.12 1.04
C SER A 60 10.04 -0.77 1.17
N LEU A 61 10.90 -1.25 0.27
CA LEU A 61 12.32 -0.91 0.25
C LEU A 61 12.55 0.60 0.05
N SER A 62 11.76 1.27 -0.79
CA SER A 62 11.88 2.72 -0.98
C SER A 62 11.23 3.53 0.16
N LYS A 63 10.04 3.13 0.63
CA LYS A 63 9.26 3.92 1.60
C LYS A 63 9.60 3.65 3.06
N ALA A 64 9.75 2.39 3.43
CA ALA A 64 9.98 1.99 4.81
C ALA A 64 11.48 1.97 5.17
N TYR A 65 12.35 1.70 4.19
CA TYR A 65 13.80 1.61 4.41
C TYR A 65 14.63 2.69 3.72
N GLY A 66 14.10 3.37 2.69
CA GLY A 66 14.87 4.35 1.92
C GLY A 66 16.07 3.75 1.16
N LEU A 67 16.04 2.45 0.87
CA LEU A 67 17.19 1.73 0.28
C LEU A 67 17.28 1.89 -1.24
N ILE A 68 16.19 2.30 -1.90
CA ILE A 68 16.15 2.51 -3.35
C ILE A 68 15.38 3.79 -3.69
N GLU A 69 15.87 4.54 -4.67
CA GLU A 69 15.28 5.80 -5.14
C GLU A 69 14.39 5.59 -6.37
N ARG A 70 13.40 4.70 -6.24
CA ARG A 70 12.38 4.52 -7.28
C ARG A 70 11.01 4.96 -6.78
N PHE A 71 10.31 5.68 -7.64
CA PHE A 71 8.88 5.82 -7.48
C PHE A 71 8.21 4.47 -7.73
N SER A 72 7.23 4.13 -6.92
CA SER A 72 6.52 2.87 -7.02
C SER A 72 5.05 3.16 -6.78
N GLU A 73 4.24 2.84 -7.79
CA GLU A 73 2.82 3.18 -7.85
C GLU A 73 1.94 2.18 -7.08
N ASP A 74 2.47 0.98 -6.89
CA ASP A 74 1.77 -0.17 -6.34
C ASP A 74 2.19 -0.44 -4.88
N ILE A 75 1.29 -1.05 -4.12
CA ILE A 75 1.50 -1.43 -2.73
C ILE A 75 1.36 -2.94 -2.65
N ASP A 76 2.50 -3.64 -2.53
CA ASP A 76 2.53 -5.08 -2.33
C ASP A 76 2.17 -5.44 -0.87
N LEU A 77 1.11 -6.23 -0.69
CA LEU A 77 0.63 -6.67 0.61
C LEU A 77 0.55 -8.20 0.67
N ILE A 78 0.83 -8.73 1.86
CA ILE A 78 0.56 -10.12 2.21
C ILE A 78 -0.66 -10.15 3.13
N LEU A 79 -1.70 -10.90 2.77
CA LEU A 79 -2.87 -11.17 3.62
C LEU A 79 -2.60 -12.36 4.56
N ASP A 80 -3.17 -12.34 5.77
CA ASP A 80 -3.09 -13.46 6.71
C ASP A 80 -3.97 -14.60 6.18
N TRP A 81 -3.40 -15.79 5.93
CA TRP A 81 -4.16 -16.96 5.45
C TRP A 81 -5.28 -17.37 6.38
N ARG A 82 -5.20 -17.03 7.66
CA ARG A 82 -6.26 -17.34 8.63
C ARG A 82 -7.57 -16.67 8.28
N GLU A 83 -7.50 -15.51 7.62
CA GLU A 83 -8.68 -14.80 7.10
C GLU A 83 -9.37 -15.55 5.96
N LEU A 84 -8.64 -16.45 5.29
CA LEU A 84 -9.16 -17.30 4.22
C LEU A 84 -9.57 -18.70 4.71
N GLY A 85 -9.62 -18.92 6.04
CA GLY A 85 -10.10 -20.17 6.66
C GLY A 85 -9.02 -21.22 6.98
N PHE A 86 -7.73 -20.87 6.88
CA PHE A 86 -6.63 -21.80 7.17
C PHE A 86 -6.18 -21.66 8.63
N LEU A 87 -6.55 -22.63 9.49
CA LEU A 87 -6.51 -22.45 10.95
C LEU A 87 -5.21 -22.88 11.66
N ASN A 88 -4.44 -23.82 11.13
CA ASN A 88 -3.58 -24.63 12.01
C ASN A 88 -2.06 -24.52 11.81
N ASP A 89 -1.54 -24.17 10.62
CA ASP A 89 -0.10 -23.96 10.36
C ASP A 89 0.10 -22.95 9.22
N GLU A 90 1.31 -22.38 9.05
CA GLU A 90 1.67 -21.68 7.80
C GLU A 90 1.42 -22.64 6.64
N PRO A 91 0.42 -22.41 5.77
CA PRO A 91 0.10 -23.34 4.67
C PRO A 91 1.20 -23.35 3.60
N TRP A 92 2.17 -22.43 3.72
CA TRP A 92 3.15 -22.12 2.70
C TRP A 92 4.53 -22.70 3.07
N LYS A 93 4.85 -23.86 2.50
CA LYS A 93 6.21 -24.34 2.24
C LYS A 93 6.20 -25.19 0.96
N PRO A 94 5.99 -24.59 -0.23
CA PRO A 94 5.98 -25.37 -1.46
C PRO A 94 7.36 -25.99 -1.68
N GLU A 95 7.40 -27.31 -1.93
CA GLU A 95 8.64 -28.04 -2.22
C GLU A 95 9.06 -27.89 -3.69
N SER A 96 8.19 -27.33 -4.55
CA SER A 96 8.47 -27.06 -5.96
C SER A 96 7.70 -25.86 -6.53
N ASN A 97 8.20 -25.30 -7.65
CA ASN A 97 7.51 -24.22 -8.39
C ASN A 97 6.13 -24.64 -8.89
N THR A 98 5.94 -25.90 -9.30
CA THR A 98 4.64 -26.40 -9.77
C THR A 98 3.60 -26.47 -8.64
N GLN A 99 4.01 -26.86 -7.43
CA GLN A 99 3.12 -26.83 -6.26
C GLN A 99 2.73 -25.39 -5.92
N LYS A 100 3.68 -24.45 -6.03
CA LYS A 100 3.44 -23.02 -5.84
C LYS A 100 2.42 -22.47 -6.85
N ASP A 101 2.60 -22.76 -8.14
CA ASP A 101 1.70 -22.27 -9.19
C ASP A 101 0.28 -22.81 -9.04
N ARG A 102 0.15 -24.10 -8.71
CA ARG A 102 -1.16 -24.72 -8.44
C ARG A 102 -1.84 -24.08 -7.24
N PHE A 103 -1.09 -23.86 -6.16
CA PHE A 103 -1.62 -23.22 -4.96
C PHE A 103 -2.09 -21.78 -5.23
N VAL A 104 -1.29 -20.97 -5.92
CA VAL A 104 -1.67 -19.62 -6.34
C VAL A 104 -2.96 -19.65 -7.17
N LYS A 105 -3.06 -20.58 -8.11
CA LYS A 105 -4.23 -20.74 -8.97
C LYS A 105 -5.49 -21.09 -8.18
N ASP A 106 -5.37 -21.98 -7.19
CA ASP A 106 -6.49 -22.40 -6.34
C ASP A 106 -6.89 -21.30 -5.34
N MET A 107 -5.93 -20.51 -4.86
CA MET A 107 -6.14 -19.48 -3.84
C MET A 107 -6.58 -18.12 -4.39
N ASN A 108 -6.21 -17.78 -5.62
CA ASN A 108 -6.58 -16.50 -6.23
C ASN A 108 -8.11 -16.27 -6.21
N PRO A 109 -8.97 -17.19 -6.67
CA PRO A 109 -10.42 -16.98 -6.63
C PRO A 109 -10.96 -16.75 -5.21
N ILE A 110 -10.46 -17.51 -4.23
CA ILE A 110 -10.88 -17.39 -2.82
C ILE A 110 -10.47 -16.02 -2.28
N THR A 111 -9.24 -15.60 -2.55
CA THR A 111 -8.70 -14.30 -2.13
C THR A 111 -9.50 -13.17 -2.77
N THR A 112 -9.78 -13.24 -4.08
CA THR A 112 -10.58 -12.23 -4.80
C THR A 112 -12.00 -12.12 -4.23
N SER A 113 -12.67 -13.24 -3.95
CA SER A 113 -13.99 -13.23 -3.30
C SER A 113 -13.94 -12.60 -1.91
N TYR A 114 -12.95 -12.98 -1.08
CA TYR A 114 -12.77 -12.37 0.25
C TYR A 114 -12.54 -10.85 0.16
N LEU A 115 -11.69 -10.42 -0.77
CA LEU A 115 -11.40 -9.00 -0.96
C LEU A 115 -12.65 -8.22 -1.37
N ARG A 116 -13.45 -8.77 -2.29
CA ARG A 116 -14.69 -8.15 -2.78
C ARG A 116 -15.78 -8.10 -1.71
N GLU A 117 -15.98 -9.18 -0.97
CA GLU A 117 -17.15 -9.35 -0.10
C GLU A 117 -16.90 -8.83 1.32
N SER A 118 -15.67 -8.92 1.81
CA SER A 118 -15.32 -8.57 3.20
C SER A 118 -14.43 -7.32 3.29
N PHE A 119 -13.27 -7.34 2.63
CA PHE A 119 -12.27 -6.28 2.78
C PHE A 119 -12.72 -4.94 2.19
N VAL A 120 -13.06 -4.88 0.89
CA VAL A 120 -13.40 -3.64 0.19
C VAL A 120 -14.58 -2.90 0.84
N PRO A 121 -15.71 -3.53 1.20
CA PRO A 121 -16.81 -2.83 1.84
C PRO A 121 -16.44 -2.21 3.20
N SER A 122 -15.64 -2.92 4.01
CA SER A 122 -15.18 -2.40 5.30
C SER A 122 -14.17 -1.28 5.12
N PHE A 123 -13.15 -1.51 4.28
CA PHE A 123 -12.09 -0.56 4.03
C PHE A 123 -12.59 0.71 3.34
N GLN A 124 -13.58 0.63 2.45
CA GLN A 124 -14.22 1.80 1.84
C GLN A 124 -14.84 2.74 2.90
N ARG A 125 -15.45 2.19 3.96
CA ARG A 125 -15.98 3.00 5.07
C ARG A 125 -14.86 3.72 5.79
N GLU A 126 -13.76 3.04 6.08
CA GLU A 126 -12.58 3.62 6.73
C GLU A 126 -11.93 4.72 5.88
N LEU A 127 -11.74 4.47 4.57
CA LEU A 127 -11.24 5.45 3.62
C LEU A 127 -12.13 6.70 3.57
N THR A 128 -13.45 6.52 3.49
CA THR A 128 -14.41 7.63 3.48
C THR A 128 -14.33 8.46 4.76
N ASN A 129 -14.24 7.78 5.91
CA ASN A 129 -14.15 8.43 7.21
C ASN A 129 -12.82 9.18 7.39
N CYS A 130 -11.70 8.58 6.99
CA CYS A 130 -10.38 9.13 7.23
C CYS A 130 -9.93 10.14 6.17
N LEU A 131 -10.20 9.86 4.89
CA LEU A 131 -9.66 10.59 3.74
C LEU A 131 -10.72 11.33 2.92
N GLY A 132 -12.00 10.96 3.05
CA GLY A 132 -13.13 11.61 2.39
C GLY A 132 -13.77 10.76 1.28
N PRO A 133 -14.96 11.15 0.80
CA PRO A 133 -15.80 10.31 -0.06
C PRO A 133 -15.29 10.16 -1.51
N LEU A 134 -14.33 11.00 -1.92
CA LEU A 134 -13.73 10.93 -3.25
C LEU A 134 -12.66 9.83 -3.37
N VAL A 135 -12.28 9.20 -2.26
CA VAL A 135 -11.38 8.04 -2.25
C VAL A 135 -12.22 6.77 -2.31
N GLN A 136 -12.06 6.00 -3.38
CA GLN A 136 -12.91 4.85 -3.68
C GLN A 136 -12.07 3.60 -3.94
N ALA A 137 -12.38 2.52 -3.25
CA ALA A 137 -11.77 1.20 -3.39
C ALA A 137 -12.67 0.27 -4.22
N GLU A 138 -12.08 -0.47 -5.14
CA GLU A 138 -12.75 -1.43 -6.00
C GLU A 138 -11.89 -2.70 -6.11
N SER A 139 -12.52 -3.87 -5.98
CA SER A 139 -11.84 -5.16 -6.16
C SER A 139 -11.74 -5.52 -7.64
N HIS A 140 -10.56 -6.01 -8.04
CA HIS A 140 -10.24 -6.50 -9.37
C HIS A 140 -9.51 -7.85 -9.25
N ASP A 141 -9.25 -8.49 -10.38
CA ASP A 141 -8.56 -9.79 -10.42
C ASP A 141 -7.09 -9.71 -9.97
N ASP A 142 -6.49 -8.52 -10.06
CA ASP A 142 -5.11 -8.19 -9.67
C ASP A 142 -5.01 -7.57 -8.25
N GLY A 143 -6.11 -7.50 -7.50
CA GLY A 143 -6.13 -6.99 -6.13
C GLY A 143 -7.21 -5.94 -5.89
N VAL A 144 -6.85 -4.82 -5.24
CA VAL A 144 -7.78 -3.72 -4.95
C VAL A 144 -7.24 -2.41 -5.49
N ARG A 145 -7.99 -1.75 -6.36
CA ARG A 145 -7.62 -0.43 -6.88
C ARG A 145 -8.27 0.66 -6.06
N ILE A 146 -7.47 1.66 -5.69
CA ILE A 146 -7.94 2.82 -4.94
C ILE A 146 -7.81 4.05 -5.81
N ARG A 147 -8.96 4.59 -6.22
CA ARG A 147 -9.07 5.89 -6.89
C ARG A 147 -9.02 6.99 -5.84
N TYR A 148 -8.35 8.08 -6.18
CA TYR A 148 -8.24 9.28 -5.35
C TYR A 148 -8.47 10.54 -6.20
N PRO A 149 -8.81 11.69 -5.59
CA PRO A 149 -9.02 12.94 -6.33
C PRO A 149 -7.70 13.53 -6.81
N GLY A 150 -7.26 13.08 -7.99
CA GLY A 150 -6.04 13.54 -8.67
C GLY A 150 -6.17 14.95 -9.25
N ILE A 151 -5.17 15.78 -8.99
CA ILE A 151 -5.10 17.20 -9.32
C ILE A 151 -4.22 17.42 -10.56
N PHE A 152 -3.22 16.56 -10.74
CA PHE A 152 -2.21 16.68 -11.79
C PHE A 152 -2.28 15.49 -12.75
N ALA A 153 -2.33 15.77 -14.04
CA ALA A 153 -2.30 14.74 -15.07
C ALA A 153 -0.85 14.39 -15.44
N ASN A 154 -0.57 13.11 -15.63
CA ASN A 154 0.65 12.63 -16.26
C ASN A 154 0.32 11.32 -16.99
N PRO A 155 0.52 11.21 -18.31
CA PRO A 155 0.18 10.00 -19.06
C PRO A 155 0.91 8.73 -18.58
N ALA A 156 2.06 8.89 -17.93
CA ALA A 156 2.83 7.79 -17.38
C ALA A 156 2.41 7.38 -15.96
N ILE A 157 1.50 8.11 -15.31
CA ILE A 157 1.08 7.85 -13.92
C ILE A 157 -0.41 7.61 -13.88
N LEU A 158 -0.80 6.44 -13.38
CA LEU A 158 -2.20 6.07 -13.29
C LEU A 158 -2.89 6.80 -12.11
N SER A 159 -4.13 7.23 -12.30
CA SER A 159 -4.92 7.94 -11.27
C SER A 159 -5.54 7.01 -10.21
N TRP A 160 -4.89 5.87 -9.96
CA TRP A 160 -5.27 4.90 -8.95
C TRP A 160 -4.02 4.22 -8.38
N ILE A 161 -4.13 3.69 -7.17
CA ILE A 161 -3.09 2.92 -6.49
C ILE A 161 -3.53 1.47 -6.44
N LEU A 162 -2.67 0.54 -6.86
CA LEU A 162 -2.91 -0.89 -6.70
C LEU A 162 -2.54 -1.30 -5.28
N LEU A 163 -3.46 -1.93 -4.56
CA LEU A 163 -3.11 -2.84 -3.47
C LEU A 163 -3.00 -4.24 -4.07
N GLU A 164 -1.78 -4.66 -4.39
CA GLU A 164 -1.51 -6.00 -4.89
C GLU A 164 -1.47 -6.95 -3.69
N ILE A 165 -2.53 -7.75 -3.54
CA ILE A 165 -2.71 -8.65 -2.40
C ILE A 165 -2.54 -10.08 -2.90
N GLY A 166 -1.35 -10.64 -2.69
CA GLY A 166 -1.00 -11.97 -3.18
C GLY A 166 -1.51 -13.10 -2.27
N PRO A 167 -1.77 -14.29 -2.83
CA PRO A 167 -2.15 -15.47 -2.08
C PRO A 167 -0.93 -16.04 -1.36
N LEU A 168 -0.69 -15.53 -0.15
CA LEU A 168 0.11 -16.18 0.89
C LEU A 168 1.62 -16.23 0.61
N ALA A 169 2.35 -15.44 1.39
CA ALA A 169 3.78 -15.55 1.57
C ALA A 169 4.05 -15.60 3.08
N GLY A 170 5.21 -16.12 3.50
CA GLY A 170 5.56 -16.13 4.91
C GLY A 170 5.45 -14.72 5.51
N TRP A 171 5.15 -14.62 6.81
CA TRP A 171 5.01 -13.32 7.48
C TRP A 171 6.29 -12.89 8.22
N THR A 172 7.27 -13.79 8.32
CA THR A 172 8.44 -13.60 9.16
C THR A 172 9.75 -13.64 8.36
N PRO A 173 10.80 -12.90 8.79
CA PRO A 173 10.76 -11.86 9.81
C PRO A 173 10.12 -10.56 9.29
N GLN A 174 9.39 -9.88 10.17
CA GLN A 174 8.76 -8.57 9.93
C GLN A 174 9.12 -7.59 11.05
N GLU A 175 9.05 -6.30 10.75
CA GLU A 175 9.28 -5.23 11.72
C GLU A 175 8.31 -4.07 11.49
N LYS A 176 8.27 -3.12 12.44
CA LYS A 176 7.50 -1.88 12.27
C LYS A 176 8.41 -0.78 11.75
N LYS A 177 7.98 -0.12 10.68
CA LYS A 177 8.67 1.06 10.13
C LYS A 177 7.74 2.24 10.05
N THR A 178 8.32 3.43 10.18
CA THR A 178 7.61 4.68 10.02
C THR A 178 7.77 5.17 8.58
N ILE A 179 6.65 5.44 7.92
CA ILE A 179 6.63 6.05 6.59
C ILE A 179 6.10 7.49 6.67
N THR A 180 6.58 8.35 5.77
CA THR A 180 6.11 9.73 5.61
C THR A 180 6.12 10.11 4.13
N PRO A 181 5.17 10.93 3.66
CA PRO A 181 5.16 11.40 2.29
C PRO A 181 6.31 12.38 2.03
N TYR A 182 6.71 12.52 0.77
CA TYR A 182 7.72 13.49 0.32
C TYR A 182 7.41 14.91 0.77
N ALA A 183 6.14 15.31 0.70
CA ALA A 183 5.70 16.64 1.13
C ALA A 183 6.00 16.92 2.60
N TYR A 184 6.03 15.89 3.46
CA TYR A 184 6.39 16.06 4.87
C TYR A 184 7.86 16.45 5.06
N ARG A 185 8.77 15.94 4.23
CA ARG A 185 10.22 16.22 4.32
C ARG A 185 10.53 17.71 4.14
N TYR A 186 9.72 18.42 3.36
CA TYR A 186 9.93 19.84 3.04
C TYR A 186 8.96 20.79 3.75
N PHE A 187 7.77 20.31 4.12
CA PHE A 187 6.68 21.12 4.69
C PHE A 187 6.07 20.48 5.93
N SER A 188 6.90 19.99 6.84
CA SER A 188 6.48 19.26 8.04
C SER A 188 5.43 19.99 8.89
N ALA A 189 5.54 21.32 9.01
CA ALA A 189 4.59 22.17 9.74
C ALA A 189 3.14 22.14 9.21
N LYS A 190 2.92 21.67 7.97
CA LYS A 190 1.58 21.51 7.39
C LYS A 190 0.89 20.22 7.81
N PHE A 191 1.58 19.31 8.51
CA PHE A 191 1.07 18.00 8.90
C PHE A 191 0.92 17.90 10.41
N LYS A 192 -0.29 17.57 10.89
CA LYS A 192 -0.50 17.20 12.31
C LYS A 192 -0.09 15.76 12.62
N ASN A 193 -0.53 14.81 11.79
CA ASN A 193 -0.16 13.40 11.88
C ASN A 193 0.56 12.98 10.59
N PRO A 194 1.87 13.23 10.47
CA PRO A 194 2.59 13.07 9.20
C PRO A 194 2.99 11.64 8.87
N SER A 195 3.02 10.77 9.87
CA SER A 195 3.71 9.49 9.78
C SER A 195 2.82 8.33 10.14
N SER A 196 3.05 7.19 9.49
CA SER A 196 2.31 5.95 9.74
C SER A 196 3.28 4.85 10.11
N SER A 197 2.97 4.10 11.18
CA SER A 197 3.66 2.86 11.48
C SER A 197 3.06 1.75 10.62
N VAL A 198 3.84 1.16 9.73
CA VAL A 198 3.46 0.01 8.91
C VAL A 198 4.21 -1.23 9.40
N THR A 199 3.55 -2.38 9.38
CA THR A 199 4.21 -3.68 9.56
C THR A 199 4.76 -4.11 8.21
N VAL A 200 6.06 -4.38 8.13
CA VAL A 200 6.77 -4.62 6.87
C VAL A 200 7.69 -5.82 6.97
N ILE A 201 7.82 -6.59 5.88
CA ILE A 201 8.85 -7.64 5.77
C ILE A 201 10.24 -7.00 5.87
N THR A 202 11.18 -7.66 6.54
CA THR A 202 12.55 -7.17 6.66
C THR A 202 13.19 -6.94 5.29
N ALA A 203 14.06 -5.93 5.18
CA ALA A 203 14.80 -5.66 3.96
C ALA A 203 15.67 -6.86 3.55
N GLU A 204 16.29 -7.54 4.51
CA GLU A 204 17.10 -8.75 4.30
C GLU A 204 16.29 -9.87 3.64
N ARG A 205 15.09 -10.17 4.17
CA ARG A 205 14.23 -11.17 3.53
C ARG A 205 13.81 -10.75 2.14
N THR A 206 13.41 -9.50 1.95
CA THR A 206 13.02 -8.98 0.63
C THR A 206 14.18 -9.08 -0.37
N PHE A 207 15.43 -8.85 0.08
CA PHE A 207 16.62 -9.04 -0.73
C PHE A 207 16.79 -10.50 -1.15
N TRP A 208 16.73 -11.44 -0.20
CA TRP A 208 16.87 -12.86 -0.51
C TRP A 208 15.76 -13.37 -1.43
N GLU A 209 14.49 -12.99 -1.20
CA GLU A 209 13.38 -13.33 -2.10
C GLU A 209 13.68 -12.90 -3.54
N LYS A 210 14.28 -11.72 -3.75
CA LYS A 210 14.65 -11.24 -5.09
C LYS A 210 15.88 -11.94 -5.65
N ALA A 211 16.90 -12.19 -4.82
CA ALA A 211 18.13 -12.84 -5.25
C ALA A 211 17.92 -14.31 -5.66
N THR A 212 16.92 -14.99 -5.08
CA THR A 212 16.62 -16.40 -5.35
C THR A 212 15.52 -16.63 -6.39
N ILE A 213 14.99 -15.57 -7.03
CA ILE A 213 14.02 -15.68 -8.14
C ILE A 213 14.71 -16.01 -9.49
N LEU A 214 16.05 -16.02 -9.54
CA LEU A 214 16.85 -16.38 -10.72
C LEU A 214 16.75 -17.87 -11.10
#